data_AF-A0A367GS72-F1
#
_entry.id   AF-A0A367GS72-F1
#
_cell.length_a   1.000
_cell.length_b   1.000
_cell.length_c   1.000
_cell.angle_alpha   90.00
_cell.angle_beta   90.00
_cell.angle_gamma   90.00
#
_symmetry.space_group_name_H-M   'P 1'
#
loop_
_entity.id
_entity.type
_entity.pdbx_description
1 polymer ?
#
loop_
_entity_poly.entity_id
_entity_poly.type
_entity_poly.pdbx_seq_one_letter_code
_entity_poly.pdbx_strand_id
1 'polypeptide(L)'
;MNIIFYTIFFLAIDVFIYLMLNTVRRNNKTWILGLVSAVILAFLVHVKQWNPNLLPLNEFLAVMFLSGLPILIYFWYKYFVLKKIGRLNISDKNFLALAQKIFSFFFLKLIYLMVFTIQCILIFESLHSLK
;
A
#
# COMPACT_ATOMS: atom_id res chain seq x y z
N MET A 1 -14.94 15.13 12.13
CA MET A 1 -13.60 14.85 12.69
C MET A 1 -13.07 13.47 12.29
N ASN A 2 -13.92 12.43 12.19
CA ASN A 2 -13.47 11.05 11.94
C ASN A 2 -12.96 10.79 10.51
N ILE A 3 -13.56 11.39 9.46
CA ILE A 3 -13.10 11.24 8.06
C ILE A 3 -11.63 11.64 7.93
N ILE A 4 -11.28 12.86 8.39
CA ILE A 4 -9.92 13.40 8.31
C ILE A 4 -8.93 12.50 9.03
N PHE A 5 -9.30 11.97 10.20
CA PHE A 5 -8.47 11.04 10.96
C PHE A 5 -8.18 9.76 10.15
N TYR A 6 -9.21 9.11 9.61
CA TYR A 6 -9.05 7.88 8.83
C TYR A 6 -8.28 8.12 7.54
N THR A 7 -8.55 9.21 6.81
CA THR A 7 -7.81 9.54 5.58
C THR A 7 -6.33 9.77 5.86
N ILE A 8 -5.98 10.55 6.89
CA ILE A 8 -4.58 10.78 7.28
C ILE A 8 -3.91 9.48 7.73
N PHE A 9 -4.65 8.65 8.47
CA PHE A 9 -4.16 7.38 8.96
C PHE A 9 -3.81 6.41 7.82
N PHE A 10 -4.72 6.19 6.87
CA PHE A 10 -4.47 5.33 5.72
C PHE A 10 -3.42 5.92 4.76
N LEU A 11 -3.37 7.25 4.60
CA LEU A 11 -2.27 7.92 3.91
C LEU A 11 -0.92 7.60 4.56
N ALA A 12 -0.83 7.68 5.89
CA ALA A 12 0.41 7.37 6.61
C ALA A 12 0.82 5.90 6.45
N ILE A 13 -0.14 4.97 6.47
CA ILE A 13 0.12 3.54 6.21
C ILE A 13 0.65 3.36 4.78
N ASP A 14 -0.04 3.89 3.77
CA ASP A 14 0.35 3.73 2.37
C ASP A 14 1.73 4.35 2.09
N VAL A 15 2.01 5.54 2.65
CA VAL A 15 3.34 6.17 2.59
C VAL A 15 4.39 5.30 3.28
N PHE A 16 4.08 4.72 4.45
CA PHE A 16 4.99 3.82 5.15
C PHE A 16 5.32 2.58 4.31
N ILE A 17 4.31 1.94 3.71
CA ILE A 17 4.49 0.78 2.83
C ILE A 17 5.28 1.20 1.58
N TYR A 18 5.00 2.35 0.99
CA TYR A 18 5.73 2.87 -0.16
C TYR A 18 7.22 3.06 0.15
N LEU A 19 7.53 3.76 1.25
CA LEU A 19 8.91 3.95 1.70
C LEU A 19 9.59 2.59 1.96
N MET A 20 8.88 1.67 2.59
CA MET A 20 9.38 0.33 2.88
C MET A 20 9.70 -0.47 1.61
N LEU A 21 8.84 -0.42 0.58
CA LEU A 21 9.06 -1.14 -0.69
C LEU A 21 10.14 -0.49 -1.57
N ASN A 22 10.31 0.82 -1.47
CA ASN A 22 11.29 1.56 -2.26
C ASN A 22 12.70 1.58 -1.62
N THR A 23 12.84 1.20 -0.35
CA THR A 23 14.14 1.16 0.32
C THR A 23 14.94 -0.09 -0.10
N VAL A 24 15.99 0.12 -0.90
CA VAL A 24 16.75 -0.90 -1.65
C VAL A 24 17.56 -1.89 -0.79
N ARG A 25 17.75 -1.63 0.51
CA ARG A 25 18.61 -2.44 1.39
C ARG A 25 17.99 -2.58 2.77
N ARG A 26 17.41 -3.73 3.11
CA ARG A 26 17.34 -4.20 4.50
C ARG A 26 16.92 -5.67 4.58
N ASN A 27 17.40 -6.29 5.65
CA ASN A 27 17.26 -7.70 5.98
C ASN A 27 15.78 -8.11 5.98
N ASN A 28 15.38 -9.13 5.20
CA ASN A 28 13.97 -9.49 4.98
C ASN A 28 13.15 -9.68 6.28
N LYS A 29 13.77 -10.09 7.38
CA LYS A 29 13.11 -10.31 8.68
C LYS A 29 12.63 -9.03 9.36
N THR A 30 13.42 -7.96 9.37
CA THR A 30 13.03 -6.70 10.05
C THR A 30 11.96 -5.94 9.28
N TRP A 31 11.92 -6.10 7.97
CA TRP A 31 10.87 -5.53 7.11
C TRP A 31 9.50 -6.17 7.36
N ILE A 32 9.43 -7.51 7.45
CA ILE A 32 8.19 -8.24 7.77
C ILE A 32 7.70 -7.86 9.16
N LEU A 33 8.60 -7.83 10.16
CA LEU A 33 8.26 -7.42 11.52
C LEU A 33 7.71 -5.99 11.58
N GLY A 34 8.27 -5.06 10.80
CA GLY A 34 7.79 -3.68 10.71
C GLY A 34 6.41 -3.53 10.05
N LEU A 35 6.10 -4.35 9.05
CA LEU A 35 4.76 -4.37 8.46
C LEU A 35 3.73 -4.99 9.40
N VAL A 36 4.07 -6.12 10.03
CA VAL A 36 3.19 -6.79 10.99
C VAL A 36 2.91 -5.89 12.19
N SER A 37 3.94 -5.21 12.72
CA SER A 37 3.75 -4.27 13.83
C SER A 37 2.89 -3.06 13.44
N ALA A 38 3.04 -2.52 12.22
CA ALA A 38 2.20 -1.42 11.73
C ALA A 38 0.72 -1.83 11.61
N VAL A 39 0.44 -3.02 11.09
CA VAL A 39 -0.93 -3.57 11.00
C VAL A 39 -1.54 -3.80 12.38
N ILE A 40 -0.76 -4.35 13.32
CA ILE A 40 -1.23 -4.57 14.70
C ILE A 40 -1.50 -3.24 15.41
N LEU A 41 -0.59 -2.28 15.31
CA LEU A 41 -0.79 -0.92 15.85
C LEU A 41 -2.03 -0.27 15.25
N ALA A 42 -2.21 -0.40 13.94
CA ALA A 42 -3.37 0.12 13.24
C ALA A 42 -4.69 -0.46 13.78
N PHE A 43 -4.74 -1.78 13.97
CA PHE A 43 -5.88 -2.47 14.55
C PHE A 43 -6.13 -2.06 16.01
N LEU A 44 -5.07 -1.97 16.83
CA LEU A 44 -5.18 -1.57 18.24
C LEU A 44 -5.68 -0.12 18.40
N VAL A 45 -5.24 0.80 17.53
CA VAL A 45 -5.73 2.19 17.53
C VAL A 45 -7.22 2.24 17.24
N HIS A 46 -7.68 1.46 16.25
CA HIS A 46 -9.09 1.38 15.89
C HIS A 46 -9.94 0.76 17.01
N VAL A 47 -9.50 -0.35 17.60
CA VAL A 47 -10.22 -1.04 18.70
C VAL A 47 -10.25 -0.20 19.99
N LYS A 48 -9.16 0.50 20.32
CA LYS A 48 -9.10 1.34 21.54
C LYS A 48 -10.03 2.54 21.47
N GLN A 49 -10.38 3.01 20.27
CA GLN A 49 -11.25 4.17 20.08
C GLN A 49 -12.74 3.81 20.01
N TRP A 50 -13.14 2.55 20.22
CA TRP A 50 -14.52 2.03 20.04
C TRP A 50 -15.60 3.05 20.40
N ASN A 51 -16.05 3.78 19.39
CA ASN A 51 -16.99 4.89 19.48
C ASN A 51 -17.98 4.66 18.33
N PRO A 52 -19.29 4.80 18.55
CA PRO A 52 -20.32 4.57 17.53
C PRO A 52 -20.14 5.39 16.25
N ASN A 53 -19.35 6.47 16.28
CA ASN A 53 -19.05 7.29 15.10
C ASN A 53 -17.82 6.82 14.28
N LEU A 54 -17.20 5.70 14.66
CA LEU A 54 -16.09 5.11 13.92
C LEU A 54 -16.59 4.29 12.72
N LEU A 55 -15.69 4.07 11.75
CA LEU A 55 -15.96 3.12 10.68
C LEU A 55 -16.35 1.75 11.29
N PRO A 56 -17.40 1.10 10.76
CA PRO A 56 -17.70 -0.29 11.11
C PRO A 56 -16.48 -1.18 10.86
N LEU A 57 -16.25 -2.15 11.75
CA LEU A 57 -15.03 -2.97 11.72
C LEU A 57 -14.82 -3.68 10.37
N ASN A 58 -15.90 -4.16 9.74
CA ASN A 58 -15.89 -4.77 8.42
C ASN A 58 -15.37 -3.81 7.33
N GLU A 59 -15.78 -2.56 7.36
CA GLU A 59 -15.37 -1.55 6.38
C GLU A 59 -13.96 -1.05 6.66
N PHE A 60 -13.59 -0.87 7.93
CA PHE A 60 -12.22 -0.60 8.33
C PHE A 60 -11.24 -1.69 7.84
N LEU A 61 -11.62 -2.96 8.02
CA LEU A 61 -10.83 -4.08 7.52
C LEU A 61 -10.74 -4.06 5.99
N ALA A 62 -11.85 -3.77 5.27
CA ALA A 62 -11.83 -3.67 3.82
C ALA A 62 -10.85 -2.60 3.33
N VAL A 63 -10.87 -1.40 3.93
CA VAL A 63 -9.94 -0.32 3.61
C VAL A 63 -8.49 -0.70 3.94
N MET A 64 -8.27 -1.40 5.06
CA MET A 64 -6.95 -1.91 5.43
C MET A 64 -6.41 -2.99 4.49
N PHE A 65 -7.27 -3.89 4.00
CA PHE A 65 -6.87 -4.91 3.02
C PHE A 65 -6.41 -4.28 1.71
N LEU A 66 -6.98 -3.14 1.30
CA LEU A 66 -6.55 -2.41 0.11
C LEU A 66 -5.09 -1.92 0.22
N SER A 67 -4.60 -1.55 1.40
CA SER A 67 -3.18 -1.21 1.61
C SER A 67 -2.24 -2.39 1.35
N GLY A 68 -2.74 -3.64 1.29
CA GLY A 68 -1.98 -4.82 0.91
C GLY A 68 -1.78 -4.99 -0.61
N LEU A 69 -2.61 -4.36 -1.45
CA LEU A 69 -2.52 -4.46 -2.91
C LEU A 69 -1.17 -3.98 -3.48
N PRO A 70 -0.64 -2.81 -3.08
CA PRO A 70 0.67 -2.35 -3.55
C PRO A 70 1.80 -3.33 -3.23
N ILE A 71 1.71 -4.04 -2.10
CA ILE A 71 2.66 -5.08 -1.71
C ILE A 71 2.58 -6.24 -2.70
N LEU A 72 1.39 -6.81 -2.90
CA LEU A 72 1.18 -7.93 -3.83
C LEU A 72 1.64 -7.58 -5.24
N ILE A 73 1.30 -6.38 -5.72
CA ILE A 73 1.67 -5.94 -7.06
C ILE A 73 3.18 -5.69 -7.17
N TYR A 74 3.83 -5.17 -6.13
CA TYR A 74 5.30 -5.09 -6.08
C TYR A 74 5.95 -6.46 -6.20
N PHE A 75 5.46 -7.47 -5.47
CA PHE A 75 5.95 -8.85 -5.60
C PHE A 75 5.71 -9.40 -7.00
N TRP A 76 4.50 -9.25 -7.53
CA TRP A 76 4.18 -9.69 -8.89
C TRP A 76 5.12 -9.06 -9.93
N TYR A 77 5.31 -7.74 -9.86
CA TYR A 77 6.19 -6.99 -10.75
C TYR A 77 7.65 -7.45 -10.63
N LYS A 78 8.17 -7.55 -9.41
CA LYS A 78 9.57 -7.90 -9.16
C LYS A 78 9.90 -9.34 -9.55
N TYR A 79 9.04 -10.30 -9.22
CA TYR A 79 9.33 -11.72 -9.38
C TYR A 79 8.87 -12.30 -10.73
N PHE A 80 7.82 -11.75 -11.35
CA PHE A 80 7.31 -12.23 -12.63
C PHE A 80 7.68 -11.32 -13.79
N VAL A 81 7.37 -10.02 -13.70
CA VAL A 81 7.56 -9.09 -14.83
C VAL A 81 9.04 -8.84 -15.11
N LEU A 82 9.81 -8.42 -14.11
CA LEU A 82 11.26 -8.17 -14.29
C LEU A 82 12.01 -9.44 -14.71
N LYS A 83 11.63 -10.61 -14.15
CA LYS A 83 12.22 -11.90 -14.52
C LYS A 83 11.93 -12.28 -15.98
N LYS A 84 10.73 -11.97 -16.49
CA LYS A 84 10.37 -12.20 -17.89
C LYS A 84 11.09 -11.23 -18.83
N ILE A 85 11.19 -9.96 -18.45
CA ILE A 85 11.94 -8.93 -19.21
C ILE A 85 13.43 -9.30 -19.29
N GLY A 86 14.04 -9.78 -18.20
CA GLY A 86 15.44 -10.21 -18.20
C GLY A 86 15.73 -11.44 -19.07
N ARG A 87 14.70 -12.19 -19.49
CA ARG A 87 14.83 -13.29 -20.47
C ARG A 87 14.74 -12.81 -21.92
N LEU A 88 14.27 -11.58 -22.16
CA LEU A 88 14.29 -10.99 -23.49
C LEU A 88 15.73 -10.60 -23.80
N ASN A 89 16.27 -11.10 -24.91
CA ASN A 89 17.67 -10.94 -25.30
C ASN A 89 17.90 -9.54 -25.91
N ILE A 90 17.62 -8.50 -25.13
CA ILE A 90 17.74 -7.10 -25.54
C ILE A 90 19.23 -6.73 -25.54
N SER A 91 19.75 -6.29 -26.69
CA SER A 91 21.17 -6.04 -26.88
C SER A 91 21.70 -4.87 -26.04
N ASP A 92 20.85 -3.91 -25.71
CA ASP A 92 21.21 -2.73 -24.90
C ASP A 92 20.76 -2.90 -23.43
N LYS A 93 21.72 -3.31 -22.60
CA LYS A 93 21.52 -3.50 -21.15
C LYS A 93 21.23 -2.18 -20.41
N ASN A 94 21.73 -1.05 -20.91
CA ASN A 94 21.52 0.25 -20.27
C ASN A 94 20.10 0.75 -20.50
N PHE A 95 19.61 0.60 -21.74
CA PHE A 95 18.21 0.87 -22.07
C PHE A 95 17.25 -0.01 -21.26
N LEU A 96 17.55 -1.31 -21.13
CA LEU A 96 16.76 -2.24 -20.33
C LEU A 96 16.66 -1.79 -18.86
N ALA A 97 17.79 -1.44 -18.24
CA ALA A 97 17.83 -1.00 -16.85
C ALA A 97 17.07 0.31 -16.63
N LEU A 98 17.18 1.26 -17.57
CA LEU A 98 16.45 2.52 -17.53
C LEU A 98 14.93 2.29 -17.66
N ALA A 99 14.51 1.47 -18.64
CA ALA A 99 13.11 1.13 -18.87
C ALA A 99 12.50 0.42 -17.65
N GLN A 100 13.21 -0.53 -17.05
CA GLN A 100 12.78 -1.21 -15.82
C GLN A 100 12.62 -0.24 -14.65
N LYS A 101 13.54 0.74 -14.51
CA LYS A 101 13.50 1.75 -13.46
C LYS A 101 12.32 2.72 -13.64
N ILE A 102 12.13 3.23 -14.85
CA ILE A 102 11.03 4.15 -15.18
C ILE A 102 9.69 3.44 -14.99
N PHE A 103 9.55 2.23 -15.53
CA PHE A 103 8.33 1.44 -15.41
C PHE A 103 8.05 1.10 -13.94
N SER A 104 9.06 0.65 -13.18
CA SER A 104 8.89 0.37 -11.75
C SER A 104 8.45 1.60 -10.96
N PHE A 105 8.98 2.77 -11.28
CA PHE A 105 8.66 4.01 -10.56
C PHE A 105 7.26 4.51 -10.88
N PHE A 106 6.89 4.56 -12.16
CA PHE A 106 5.55 4.99 -12.58
C PHE A 106 4.46 4.01 -12.14
N PHE A 107 4.70 2.72 -12.33
CA PHE A 107 3.73 1.67 -12.04
C PHE A 107 3.40 1.61 -10.55
N LEU A 108 4.41 1.62 -9.67
CA LEU A 108 4.16 1.60 -8.22
C LEU A 108 3.39 2.83 -7.77
N LYS A 109 3.81 4.02 -8.20
CA LYS A 109 3.17 5.29 -7.79
C LYS A 109 1.72 5.37 -8.22
N LEU A 110 1.41 4.94 -9.44
CA LEU A 110 0.06 4.95 -9.97
C LEU A 110 -0.85 4.00 -9.19
N ILE A 111 -0.34 2.83 -8.80
CA ILE A 111 -1.07 1.88 -7.96
C ILE A 111 -1.34 2.45 -6.57
N TYR A 112 -0.34 3.06 -5.92
CA TYR A 112 -0.54 3.71 -4.62
C TYR A 112 -1.59 4.81 -4.71
N LEU A 113 -1.56 5.63 -5.77
CA LEU A 113 -2.56 6.67 -5.98
C LEU A 113 -3.97 6.08 -6.17
N MET A 114 -4.11 5.01 -6.97
CA MET A 114 -5.40 4.34 -7.16
C MET A 114 -5.93 3.75 -5.85
N VAL A 115 -5.09 3.02 -5.12
CA VAL A 115 -5.45 2.40 -3.84
C VAL A 115 -5.90 3.46 -2.85
N PHE A 116 -5.12 4.53 -2.67
CA PHE A 116 -5.48 5.63 -1.78
C PHE A 116 -6.78 6.33 -2.19
N THR A 117 -7.03 6.47 -3.50
CA THR A 117 -8.28 7.07 -4.01
C THR A 117 -9.48 6.19 -3.66
N ILE A 118 -9.39 4.88 -3.87
CA ILE A 118 -10.46 3.93 -3.51
C ILE A 118 -10.70 3.93 -1.99
N GLN A 119 -9.63 3.95 -1.20
CA GLN A 119 -9.74 4.04 0.26
C GLN A 119 -10.46 5.32 0.69
N CYS A 120 -10.14 6.47 0.09
CA CYS A 120 -10.84 7.73 0.37
C CYS A 120 -12.34 7.64 0.05
N ILE A 121 -12.71 7.04 -1.09
CA ILE A 121 -14.10 6.85 -1.50
C ILE A 121 -14.84 5.99 -0.47
N LEU A 122 -14.28 4.83 -0.11
CA LEU A 122 -14.89 3.91 0.85
C LEU A 122 -15.07 4.52 2.25
N ILE A 123 -14.07 5.27 2.73
CA ILE A 123 -14.15 6.00 4.00
C ILE A 123 -15.28 7.03 3.95
N PHE A 124 -15.44 7.74 2.82
CA PHE A 124 -16.45 8.78 2.68
C PHE A 124 -17.87 8.21 2.59
N GLU A 125 -18.08 7.17 1.78
CA GLU A 125 -19.38 6.48 1.64
C GLU A 125 -19.84 5.87 2.97
N SER A 126 -18.94 5.16 3.64
CA SER A 126 -19.14 4.58 4.97
C SER A 126 -19.66 5.61 5.98
N LEU A 127 -18.94 6.72 6.13
CA LEU A 127 -19.25 7.74 7.12
C LEU A 127 -20.48 8.59 6.76
N HIS A 128 -20.85 8.63 5.47
CA HIS A 128 -22.13 9.21 5.04
C HIS A 128 -23.31 8.29 5.37
N SER A 129 -23.14 6.96 5.26
CA SER A 129 -24.20 5.99 5.57
C SER A 129 -24.55 5.89 7.06
N LEU A 130 -23.64 6.33 7.94
CA LEU A 130 -23.81 6.34 9.40
C LEU A 130 -24.51 7.60 9.95
N LYS A 131 -24.75 8.62 9.12
CA LYS A 131 -25.49 9.85 9.47
C LYS A 131 -26.98 9.70 9.19
#